data_AF-A0A8T3XN28-F1
#
_entry.id   AF-A0A8T3XN28-F1
#
_cell.length_a   1.000
_cell.length_b   1.000
_cell.length_c   1.000
_cell.angle_alpha   90.00
_cell.angle_beta   90.00
_cell.angle_gamma   90.00
#
_symmetry.space_group_name_H-M   'P 1'
#
loop_
_entity.id
_entity.type
_entity.pdbx_description
1 polymer ?
#
loop_
_entity_poly.entity_id
_entity_poly.type
_entity_poly.pdbx_seq_one_letter_code
_entity_poly.pdbx_strand_id
1 'polypeptide(L)'
;MGYPWLGSNFMPAIITYSISFIALVIGSITDLKTREVPDWVNYGMVFSGLGLNLLFSVIYSNPSFAINSILGLVIFFGIAYIMFYAGQWGGGDSKMLMGLGAMIGIDVGALSTQFLSGFIINAL
;
A
#
# COMPACT_ATOMS: atom_id res chain seq x y z
N MET A 1 -26.69 9.86 10.55
CA MET A 1 -26.76 8.56 11.25
C MET A 1 -25.71 7.65 10.62
N GLY A 2 -24.54 7.51 11.25
CA GLY A 2 -23.48 6.63 10.77
C GLY A 2 -23.65 5.23 11.36
N TYR A 3 -23.37 4.19 10.57
CA TYR A 3 -23.43 2.81 11.03
C TYR A 3 -22.36 2.56 12.11
N PRO A 4 -22.73 2.26 13.37
CA PRO A 4 -21.81 2.23 14.52
C PRO A 4 -20.74 1.12 14.45
N TRP A 5 -20.90 0.17 13.54
CA TRP A 5 -19.95 -0.92 13.28
C TRP A 5 -18.88 -0.57 12.24
N LEU A 6 -19.05 0.55 11.52
CA LEU A 6 -18.04 1.06 10.60
C LEU A 6 -17.06 1.91 11.40
N GLY A 7 -15.90 1.35 11.72
CA GLY A 7 -14.81 2.10 12.33
C GLY A 7 -14.40 3.31 11.47
N SER A 8 -13.84 4.34 12.09
CA SER A 8 -13.41 5.59 11.40
C SER A 8 -12.45 5.35 10.22
N ASN A 9 -11.77 4.19 10.22
CA ASN A 9 -10.82 3.80 9.20
C ASN A 9 -11.45 3.09 7.98
N PHE A 10 -12.74 2.76 8.03
CA PHE A 10 -13.40 1.97 6.98
C PHE A 10 -13.43 2.70 5.63
N MET A 11 -13.84 3.97 5.62
CA MET A 11 -13.89 4.75 4.37
C MET A 11 -12.49 5.03 3.79
N PRO A 12 -11.49 5.46 4.59
CA PRO A 12 -10.12 5.55 4.10
C PRO A 12 -9.61 4.25 3.48
N ALA A 13 -9.82 3.11 4.15
CA ALA A 13 -9.36 1.80 3.68
C ALA A 13 -10.01 1.38 2.36
N ILE A 14 -11.33 1.56 2.22
CA ILE A 14 -12.00 1.15 0.98
C ILE A 14 -11.54 2.00 -0.21
N ILE A 15 -11.23 3.28 0.01
CA ILE A 15 -10.73 4.18 -1.02
C ILE A 15 -9.31 3.77 -1.43
N THR A 16 -8.39 3.62 -0.47
CA THR A 16 -6.99 3.27 -0.75
C THR A 16 -6.88 1.88 -1.39
N TYR A 17 -7.67 0.89 -0.95
CA TYR A 17 -7.69 -0.44 -1.54
C TYR A 17 -8.29 -0.46 -2.94
N SER A 18 -9.38 0.27 -3.18
CA SER A 18 -10.00 0.31 -4.51
C SER A 18 -9.05 0.92 -5.54
N ILE A 19 -8.39 2.02 -5.20
CA ILE A 19 -7.42 2.65 -6.10
C ILE A 19 -6.20 1.74 -6.29
N SER A 20 -5.74 1.07 -5.23
CA SER A 20 -4.64 0.09 -5.32
C SER A 20 -4.96 -1.06 -6.27
N PHE A 21 -6.18 -1.58 -6.18
CA PHE A 21 -6.65 -2.64 -7.05
C PHE A 21 -6.72 -2.18 -8.52
N ILE A 22 -7.24 -0.98 -8.78
CA ILE A 22 -7.28 -0.41 -10.13
C ILE A 22 -5.85 -0.24 -10.69
N ALA A 23 -4.92 0.29 -9.89
CA ALA A 23 -3.54 0.46 -10.30
C ALA A 23 -2.87 -0.88 -10.64
N LEU A 24 -3.11 -1.93 -9.85
CA LEU A 24 -2.61 -3.28 -10.11
C LEU A 24 -3.21 -3.89 -11.38
N VAL A 25 -4.51 -3.70 -11.61
CA VAL A 25 -5.18 -4.17 -12.84
C VAL A 25 -4.58 -3.46 -14.06
N ILE A 26 -4.40 -2.14 -14.00
CA ILE A 26 -3.75 -1.37 -15.06
C ILE A 26 -2.33 -1.89 -15.29
N GLY A 27 -1.55 -2.05 -14.21
CA GLY A 27 -0.20 -2.60 -14.24
C GLY A 27 -0.12 -3.96 -14.91
N SER A 28 -0.98 -4.89 -14.51
CA SER A 28 -1.04 -6.24 -15.07
C SER A 28 -1.45 -6.24 -16.54
N ILE A 29 -2.42 -5.42 -16.94
CA ILE A 29 -2.81 -5.28 -18.35
C ILE A 29 -1.65 -4.71 -19.18
N THR A 30 -0.95 -3.70 -18.67
CA THR A 30 0.22 -3.12 -19.35
C THR A 30 1.38 -4.10 -19.41
N ASP A 31 1.66 -4.82 -18.33
CA ASP A 31 2.72 -5.83 -18.28
C ASP A 31 2.49 -6.93 -19.33
N LEU A 32 1.26 -7.43 -19.45
CA LEU A 32 0.90 -8.42 -20.49
C LEU A 32 1.03 -7.87 -21.92
N LYS A 33 0.87 -6.57 -22.12
CA LYS A 33 0.81 -5.96 -23.46
C LYS A 33 2.16 -5.40 -23.94
N THR A 34 2.92 -4.79 -23.03
CA THR A 34 4.18 -4.08 -23.33
C THR A 34 5.39 -4.69 -22.62
N ARG A 35 5.21 -5.69 -21.75
CA ARG A 35 6.25 -6.29 -20.88
C ARG A 35 6.95 -5.29 -19.96
N GLU A 36 6.37 -4.12 -19.82
CA GLU A 36 6.88 -3.04 -18.99
C GLU A 36 5.70 -2.31 -18.37
N VAL A 37 5.78 -2.09 -17.06
CA VAL A 37 4.84 -1.25 -16.32
C VAL A 37 5.24 0.21 -16.51
N PRO A 38 4.34 1.07 -16.99
CA PRO A 38 4.68 2.44 -17.28
C PRO A 38 4.91 3.26 -15.99
N ASP A 39 6.00 4.02 -15.96
CA ASP A 39 6.47 4.72 -14.77
C ASP A 39 5.46 5.73 -14.18
N TRP A 40 4.60 6.32 -15.01
CA TRP A 40 3.57 7.26 -14.55
C TRP A 40 2.53 6.61 -13.64
N VAL A 41 2.25 5.30 -13.80
CA VAL A 41 1.35 4.55 -12.91
C VAL A 41 2.00 4.42 -11.53
N ASN A 42 3.28 4.07 -11.49
CA ASN A 42 4.02 3.89 -10.25
C ASN A 42 4.18 5.20 -9.48
N TYR A 43 4.68 6.25 -10.14
CA TYR A 43 4.82 7.55 -9.50
C TYR A 43 3.45 8.12 -9.12
N GLY A 44 2.44 7.99 -9.98
CA GLY A 44 1.06 8.39 -9.68
C GLY A 44 0.53 7.71 -8.42
N MET A 45 0.80 6.42 -8.25
CA MET A 45 0.41 5.65 -7.07
C MET A 45 1.11 6.12 -5.79
N VAL A 46 2.42 6.38 -5.85
CA VAL A 46 3.17 6.91 -4.70
C VAL A 46 2.65 8.29 -4.29
N PHE A 47 2.51 9.22 -5.25
CA PHE A 47 2.06 10.59 -4.96
C PHE A 47 0.61 10.63 -4.49
N SER A 48 -0.29 9.86 -5.12
CA SER A 48 -1.68 9.77 -4.67
C SER A 48 -1.80 9.10 -3.31
N GLY A 49 -0.99 8.08 -3.01
CA GLY A 49 -0.97 7.41 -1.72
C GLY A 49 -0.56 8.32 -0.57
N LEU A 50 0.57 9.03 -0.74
CA LEU A 50 1.01 10.02 0.25
C LEU A 50 0.00 11.17 0.38
N GLY A 51 -0.49 11.69 -0.75
CA GLY A 51 -1.45 12.79 -0.77
C GLY A 51 -2.78 12.45 -0.09
N LEU A 52 -3.36 11.29 -0.39
CA LEU A 52 -4.62 10.84 0.21
C LEU A 52 -4.46 10.57 1.71
N ASN A 53 -3.38 9.90 2.13
CA ASN A 53 -3.14 9.65 3.55
C ASN A 53 -2.87 10.94 4.34
N LEU A 54 -2.21 11.93 3.73
CA LEU A 54 -2.09 13.27 4.31
C LEU A 54 -3.47 13.95 4.44
N LEU A 55 -4.32 13.88 3.42
CA LEU A 55 -5.67 14.42 3.49
C LEU A 55 -6.51 13.73 4.58
N PHE A 56 -6.44 12.41 4.69
CA PHE A 56 -7.12 11.67 5.76
C PHE A 56 -6.56 12.03 7.14
N SER A 57 -5.26 12.24 7.26
CA SER A 57 -4.65 12.70 8.51
C SER A 57 -5.24 14.04 8.98
N VAL A 58 -5.54 14.96 8.06
CA VAL A 58 -6.16 16.25 8.37
C VAL A 58 -7.65 16.09 8.69
N ILE A 59 -8.40 15.36 7.86
CA ILE A 59 -9.86 15.18 7.99
C ILE A 59 -10.21 14.49 9.32
N TYR A 60 -9.47 13.44 9.69
CA TYR A 60 -9.73 12.66 10.90
C TYR A 60 -8.90 13.15 12.10
N SER A 61 -8.11 14.22 11.95
CA SER A 61 -7.20 14.76 12.97
C SER A 61 -6.32 13.69 13.63
N ASN A 62 -5.90 12.70 12.84
CA ASN A 62 -5.10 11.57 13.30
C ASN A 62 -3.81 11.46 12.48
N PRO A 63 -2.64 11.78 13.07
CA PRO A 63 -1.36 11.74 12.35
C PRO A 63 -0.93 10.33 11.94
N SER A 64 -1.52 9.28 12.52
CA SER A 64 -1.16 7.90 12.22
C SER A 64 -1.34 7.54 10.75
N PHE A 65 -2.30 8.14 10.03
CA PHE A 65 -2.48 7.89 8.59
C PHE A 65 -1.25 8.30 7.78
N ALA A 66 -0.74 9.51 8.02
CA ALA A 66 0.44 10.01 7.32
C ALA A 66 1.71 9.25 7.73
N ILE A 67 1.86 8.95 9.03
CA ILE A 67 3.01 8.21 9.55
C ILE A 67 3.05 6.78 8.97
N ASN A 68 1.91 6.07 9.00
CA ASN A 68 1.83 4.69 8.49
C ASN A 68 2.07 4.63 6.97
N SER A 69 1.63 5.65 6.23
CA SER A 69 1.89 5.77 4.79
C SER A 69 3.38 5.98 4.47
N ILE A 70 4.06 6.88 5.21
CA ILE A 70 5.51 7.11 5.05
C ILE A 70 6.30 5.87 5.48
N LEU A 71 5.95 5.26 6.61
CA LEU A 71 6.59 4.03 7.07
C LEU A 71 6.41 2.89 6.06
N GLY A 72 5.20 2.73 5.52
CA GLY A 72 4.91 1.78 4.45
C GLY A 72 5.82 2.00 3.25
N LEU A 73 5.90 3.23 2.75
CA LEU A 73 6.79 3.58 1.63
C LEU A 73 8.24 3.20 1.94
N VAL A 74 8.77 3.55 3.11
CA VAL A 74 10.18 3.28 3.47
C VAL A 74 10.46 1.78 3.58
N ILE A 75 9.58 1.02 4.25
CA ILE A 75 9.73 -0.42 4.42
C ILE A 75 9.66 -1.13 3.07
N PHE A 76 8.63 -0.84 2.27
CA PHE A 76 8.47 -1.46 0.96
C PHE A 76 9.53 -0.99 -0.03
N PHE A 77 10.05 0.24 0.08
CA PHE A 77 11.24 0.66 -0.66
C PHE A 77 12.46 -0.20 -0.30
N GLY A 78 12.69 -0.47 0.98
CA GLY A 78 13.77 -1.34 1.43
C GLY A 78 13.63 -2.76 0.86
N ILE A 79 12.43 -3.35 0.94
CA ILE A 79 12.15 -4.68 0.38
C ILE A 79 12.34 -4.70 -1.14
N ALA A 80 11.78 -3.71 -1.84
CA ALA A 80 11.88 -3.56 -3.29
C ALA A 80 13.35 -3.42 -3.72
N TYR A 81 14.14 -2.63 -2.99
CA TYR A 81 15.56 -2.45 -3.24
C TYR A 81 16.34 -3.77 -3.12
N ILE A 82 16.10 -4.53 -2.04
CA ILE A 82 16.72 -5.84 -1.83
C ILE A 82 16.33 -6.81 -2.95
N MET A 83 15.05 -6.88 -3.32
CA MET A 83 14.53 -7.78 -4.35
C MET A 83 15.04 -7.44 -5.75
N PHE A 84 15.19 -6.14 -6.05
CA PHE A 84 15.80 -5.66 -7.28
C PHE A 84 17.26 -6.08 -7.39
N TYR A 85 18.05 -5.90 -6.33
CA TYR A 85 19.47 -6.32 -6.31
C TYR A 85 19.64 -7.84 -6.30
N ALA A 86 18.71 -8.57 -5.70
CA ALA A 86 18.69 -10.03 -5.74
C ALA A 86 18.28 -10.60 -7.12
N GLY A 87 17.90 -9.73 -8.07
CA GLY A 87 17.45 -10.13 -9.41
C GLY A 87 16.11 -10.88 -9.41
N GLN A 88 15.35 -10.83 -8.30
CA GLN A 88 14.08 -11.54 -8.18
C GLN A 88 12.96 -10.80 -8.91
N TRP A 89 12.95 -9.47 -8.84
CA TRP A 89 11.90 -8.63 -9.40
C TRP A 89 12.46 -7.58 -10.34
N GLY A 90 11.67 -7.25 -11.38
CA GLY A 90 11.98 -6.16 -12.29
C GLY A 90 11.87 -4.80 -11.62
N GLY A 91 12.40 -3.77 -12.29
CA GLY A 91 12.28 -2.39 -11.83
C GLY A 91 10.82 -1.92 -11.76
N GLY A 92 9.95 -2.41 -12.65
CA GLY A 92 8.52 -2.11 -12.65
C GLY A 92 7.81 -2.62 -11.40
N ASP A 93 7.95 -3.91 -11.09
CA ASP A 93 7.33 -4.57 -9.93
C ASP A 93 7.81 -3.94 -8.62
N SER A 94 9.11 -3.66 -8.54
CA SER A 94 9.75 -3.03 -7.39
C SER A 94 9.15 -1.64 -7.10
N LYS A 95 8.94 -0.83 -8.15
CA LYS A 95 8.31 0.49 -8.02
C LYS A 95 6.82 0.40 -7.66
N MET A 96 6.10 -0.60 -8.19
CA MET A 96 4.70 -0.84 -7.79
C MET A 96 4.59 -1.17 -6.30
N LEU A 97 5.51 -1.97 -5.76
CA LEU A 97 5.55 -2.29 -4.34
C LEU A 97 5.69 -1.04 -3.46
N MET A 98 6.52 -0.08 -3.88
CA MET A 98 6.67 1.21 -3.21
C MET A 98 5.36 2.01 -3.23
N GLY A 99 4.67 2.03 -4.37
CA GLY A 99 3.37 2.69 -4.53
C GLY A 99 2.30 2.10 -3.61
N LEU A 100 2.21 0.77 -3.55
CA LEU A 100 1.31 0.07 -2.63
C LEU A 100 1.64 0.38 -1.17
N GLY A 101 2.92 0.42 -0.81
CA GLY A 101 3.37 0.78 0.52
C GLY A 101 2.94 2.18 0.94
N ALA A 102 3.05 3.16 0.04
CA ALA A 102 2.60 4.52 0.26
C ALA A 102 1.07 4.63 0.36
N MET A 103 0.34 3.84 -0.43
CA MET A 103 -1.12 3.90 -0.53
C MET A 103 -1.81 3.26 0.68
N ILE A 104 -1.38 2.05 1.03
CA ILE A 104 -1.99 1.23 2.09
C ILE A 104 -1.42 1.60 3.45
N GLY A 105 -0.12 1.93 3.51
CA GLY A 105 0.60 2.14 4.76
C GLY A 105 0.79 0.84 5.55
N ILE A 106 1.67 0.89 6.55
CA ILE A 106 1.87 -0.22 7.48
C ILE A 106 1.52 0.24 8.88
N ASP A 107 0.58 -0.48 9.51
CA ASP A 107 0.38 -0.39 10.95
C ASP A 107 1.28 -1.42 11.65
N VAL A 108 2.41 -0.95 12.17
CA VAL A 108 3.38 -1.76 12.92
C VAL A 108 2.79 -2.38 14.19
N GLY A 109 1.76 -1.79 14.78
CA GLY A 109 1.05 -2.37 15.92
C GLY A 109 0.26 -3.63 15.54
N ALA A 110 -0.37 -3.61 14.37
CA ALA A 110 -1.15 -4.73 13.85
C ALA A 110 -0.28 -5.93 13.42
N LEU A 111 0.93 -5.69 12.90
CA LEU A 111 1.88 -6.74 12.52
C LEU A 111 2.24 -7.67 13.68
N SER A 112 2.35 -7.13 14.90
CA SER A 112 2.74 -7.91 16.08
C SER A 112 1.65 -8.87 16.59
N THR A 113 0.38 -8.55 16.37
CA THR A 113 -0.75 -9.27 17.00
C THR A 113 -1.54 -10.13 16.02
N GLN A 114 -1.64 -9.76 14.74
CA GLN A 114 -2.51 -10.46 13.78
C GLN A 114 -1.75 -11.43 12.86
N PHE A 115 -0.52 -11.12 12.47
CA PHE A 115 0.22 -11.97 11.54
C PHE A 115 0.65 -13.29 12.21
N LEU A 116 1.33 -13.22 13.35
CA LEU A 116 1.80 -14.40 14.07
C LEU A 116 0.65 -15.25 14.61
N SER A 117 -0.38 -14.63 15.19
CA SER A 117 -1.55 -15.36 15.70
C SER A 117 -2.35 -16.02 14.58
N GLY A 118 -2.60 -15.30 13.48
CA GLY A 118 -3.30 -15.82 12.32
C GLY A 118 -2.54 -16.91 11.58
N PHE A 119 -1.21 -16.79 11.48
CA PHE A 119 -0.36 -17.84 10.92
C PHE A 119 -0.41 -19.11 11.78
N ILE A 120 -0.29 -18.98 13.11
CA ILE A 120 -0.31 -20.13 14.04
C ILE A 120 -1.69 -20.81 14.05
N ILE A 121 -2.78 -20.05 14.04
CA ILE A 121 -4.15 -20.60 14.04
C ILE A 121 -4.48 -21.30 12.72
N ASN A 122 -4.03 -20.77 11.57
CA ASN A 122 -4.27 -21.42 10.27
C ASN A 122 -3.28 -22.56 9.95
N ALA A 123 -2.18 -22.67 10.69
CA ALA A 123 -1.19 -23.73 10.53
C ALA A 123 -1.40 -24.94 11.47
N LEU A 124 -2.32 -24.82 12.44
CA LEU A 124 -2.81 -25.89 13.32
C LEU A 124 -4.06 -26.55 12.73
#